data_AF-A0A2N5AFH4-F1
#
_entry.id   AF-A0A2N5AFH4-F1
#
_cell.length_a   1.000
_cell.length_b   1.000
_cell.length_c   1.000
_cell.angle_alpha   90.00
_cell.angle_beta   90.00
_cell.angle_gamma   90.00
#
_symmetry.space_group_name_H-M   'P 1'
#
loop_
_entity.id
_entity.type
_entity.pdbx_description
1 polymer ?
#
loop_
_entity_poly.entity_id
_entity_poly.type
_entity_poly.pdbx_seq_one_letter_code
_entity_poly.pdbx_strand_id
1 'polypeptide(L)' 'DNTVLALTGQGSAGVARGVGVQLVYNNTPLTLGNNLVLKRTTGGQEMFPLTARYYQTNTTVTTGIANASATLSLTYQ' A
#
# COMPACT_ATOMS: atom_id res chain seq x y z
N ASP A 1 9.90 -3.75 6.61
CA ASP A 1 9.55 -2.42 6.09
C ASP A 1 8.06 -2.19 6.34
N ASN A 2 7.69 -1.15 7.09
CA ASN A 2 6.29 -0.88 7.41
C ASN A 2 5.56 -0.06 6.33
N THR A 3 6.13 0.03 5.12
CA THR A 3 5.51 0.67 3.95
C THR A 3 4.94 -0.34 2.95
N VAL A 4 5.16 -1.64 3.18
CA VAL A 4 4.81 -2.70 2.23
C VAL A 4 3.76 -3.62 2.83
N LEU A 5 2.63 -3.76 2.14
CA LEU A 5 1.58 -4.73 2.45
C LEU A 5 2.04 -6.13 2.06
N ALA A 6 1.82 -7.08 2.97
CA ALA A 6 1.88 -8.50 2.68
C ALA A 6 0.81 -8.89 1.64
N LEU A 7 1.10 -9.91 0.84
CA LEU A 7 0.11 -10.49 -0.07
C LEU A 7 -0.94 -11.27 0.73
N THR A 8 -2.18 -11.26 0.25
CA THR A 8 -3.24 -12.09 0.78
C THR A 8 -2.87 -13.57 0.61
N GLY A 9 -2.82 -14.32 1.72
CA GLY A 9 -2.39 -15.72 1.71
C GLY A 9 -0.87 -15.93 1.60
N GLN A 10 -0.05 -14.93 1.91
CA GLN A 10 1.42 -15.04 1.86
C GLN A 10 1.91 -16.31 2.56
N GLY A 11 2.75 -17.07 1.85
CA GLY A 11 3.30 -18.34 2.31
C GLY A 11 2.58 -19.57 1.75
N SER A 12 1.31 -19.44 1.37
CA SER A 12 0.51 -20.50 0.76
C SER A 12 0.96 -20.83 -0.68
N ALA A 13 0.62 -22.05 -1.13
CA ALA A 13 0.86 -22.48 -2.50
C ALA A 13 0.11 -21.58 -3.50
N GLY A 14 0.75 -21.24 -4.62
CA GLY A 14 0.17 -20.40 -5.67
C GLY A 14 0.20 -18.89 -5.40
N VAL A 15 0.65 -18.45 -4.22
CA VAL A 15 0.89 -17.01 -3.91
C VAL A 15 2.34 -16.65 -4.22
N ALA A 16 2.54 -15.49 -4.86
CA ALA A 16 3.88 -15.01 -5.20
C ALA A 16 4.74 -14.82 -3.94
N ARG A 17 6.07 -14.97 -4.08
CA ARG A 17 7.02 -14.73 -2.98
C ARG A 17 8.04 -13.68 -3.40
N GLY A 18 8.61 -12.99 -2.41
CA GLY A 18 9.60 -11.94 -2.63
C GLY A 18 9.04 -10.63 -3.16
N VAL A 19 7.71 -10.46 -3.19
CA VAL A 19 7.03 -9.22 -3.52
C VAL A 19 5.93 -8.91 -2.50
N GLY A 20 5.64 -7.62 -2.34
CA GLY A 20 4.46 -7.10 -1.66
C GLY A 20 3.87 -5.92 -2.44
N VAL A 21 2.85 -5.28 -1.88
CA VAL A 21 2.22 -4.10 -2.48
C VAL A 21 2.53 -2.87 -1.64
N GLN A 22 3.08 -1.83 -2.26
CA GLN A 22 3.37 -0.56 -1.59
C GLN A 22 2.37 0.51 -2.06
N LEU A 23 1.75 1.18 -1.10
CA LEU A 23 0.90 2.34 -1.35
C LEU A 23 1.76 3.60 -1.40
N VAL A 24 1.45 4.50 -2.34
CA VAL A 24 2.23 5.70 -2.61
C VAL A 24 1.28 6.89 -2.71
N TYR A 25 1.58 7.96 -1.98
CA TYR A 25 0.87 9.24 -2.04
C TYR A 25 1.85 10.33 -2.43
N ASN A 26 1.57 11.10 -3.49
CA ASN A 26 2.48 12.11 -4.02
C ASN A 26 3.92 11.58 -4.18
N ASN A 27 4.06 10.42 -4.84
CA ASN A 27 5.34 9.72 -5.07
C ASN A 27 6.09 9.27 -3.81
N THR A 28 5.52 9.44 -2.61
CA THR A 28 6.11 9.02 -1.33
C THR A 28 5.42 7.76 -0.82
N PRO A 29 6.17 6.68 -0.48
CA PRO A 29 5.60 5.51 0.16
C PRO A 29 4.88 5.86 1.46
N LEU A 30 3.68 5.31 1.64
CA LEU A 30 2.93 5.48 2.88
C LEU A 30 3.43 4.50 3.94
N THR A 31 3.69 5.01 5.14
CA THR A 31 3.90 4.16 6.31
C THR A 31 2.55 3.68 6.83
N LEU A 32 2.37 2.36 6.91
CA LEU A 32 1.12 1.75 7.35
C LEU A 32 0.84 2.08 8.82
N GLY A 33 -0.44 2.28 9.15
CA GLY A 33 -0.89 2.59 10.52
C GLY A 33 -0.50 3.98 11.04
N ASN A 34 0.02 4.86 10.18
CA ASN A 34 0.40 6.22 10.55
C ASN A 34 -0.56 7.24 9.95
N ASN A 35 -0.88 8.29 10.71
CA ASN A 35 -1.68 9.40 10.20
C ASN A 35 -0.86 10.26 9.23
N LEU A 36 -1.47 10.60 8.10
CA LEU A 36 -0.92 11.53 7.12
C LEU A 36 -1.88 12.73 7.00
N VAL A 37 -1.34 13.94 7.11
CA VAL A 37 -2.10 15.15 6.78
C VAL A 37 -2.27 15.22 5.27
N LEU A 38 -3.46 14.89 4.78
CA LEU A 38 -3.73 14.83 3.34
C LEU A 38 -3.89 16.21 2.71
N LYS A 39 -4.71 17.08 3.33
CA LYS A 39 -4.97 18.44 2.86
C LYS A 39 -5.53 19.32 3.99
N ARG A 40 -5.30 20.64 3.88
CA ARG A 40 -6.10 21.67 4.56
C ARG A 40 -6.99 22.34 3.52
N THR A 41 -8.30 22.30 3.71
CA THR A 41 -9.27 22.80 2.73
C THR A 41 -10.45 23.44 3.44
N THR A 42 -11.07 24.44 2.81
CA THR A 42 -12.33 25.05 3.25
C THR A 42 -13.55 24.24 2.81
N GLY A 43 -13.35 23.10 2.15
CA GLY A 43 -14.41 22.23 1.61
C GLY A 43 -14.43 22.21 0.07
N GLY A 44 -15.24 21.31 -0.50
CA GLY A 44 -15.37 21.09 -1.93
C GLY A 44 -15.00 19.67 -2.35
N GLN A 45 -14.94 19.42 -3.67
CA GLN A 45 -14.46 18.15 -4.20
C GLN A 45 -12.94 18.06 -4.04
N GLU A 46 -12.49 16.99 -3.38
CA GLU A 46 -11.07 16.74 -3.12
C GLU A 46 -10.58 15.49 -3.81
N MET A 47 -9.34 15.54 -4.30
CA MET A 47 -8.67 14.42 -4.96
C MET A 47 -7.37 14.09 -4.23
N PHE A 48 -7.23 12.83 -3.84
CA PHE A 48 -6.03 12.31 -3.19
C PHE A 48 -5.34 11.32 -4.14
N PRO A 49 -4.18 11.65 -4.72
CA PRO A 49 -3.50 10.82 -5.72
C PRO A 49 -2.80 9.62 -5.05
N LEU A 50 -3.59 8.67 -4.57
CA LEU A 50 -3.12 7.39 -4.05
C LEU A 50 -2.86 6.43 -5.22
N THR A 51 -1.67 5.86 -5.27
CA THR A 51 -1.30 4.81 -6.24
C THR A 51 -0.78 3.58 -5.50
N ALA A 52 -0.79 2.43 -6.17
CA ALA A 52 -0.24 1.19 -5.67
C ALA A 52 0.80 0.65 -6.65
N ARG A 53 1.88 0.05 -6.13
CA ARG A 53 2.92 -0.61 -6.93
C ARG A 53 3.39 -1.89 -6.28
N TYR A 54 3.86 -2.85 -7.07
CA TYR A 54 4.59 -3.98 -6.53
C TYR A 54 5.95 -3.52 -6.00
N TYR A 55 6.36 -4.09 -4.88
CA TYR A 55 7.65 -3.81 -4.24
C TYR A 55 8.36 -5.14 -3.95
N GLN A 56 9.61 -5.26 -4.41
CA GLN A 56 10.42 -6.44 -4.19
C GLN A 56 10.92 -6.47 -2.73
N THR A 57 10.57 -7.52 -2.00
CA THR A 57 10.90 -7.69 -0.58
C THR A 57 12.04 -8.68 -0.35
N ASN A 58 12.38 -9.51 -1.34
CA ASN A 58 13.52 -10.43 -1.31
C ASN A 58 14.26 -10.42 -2.64
N THR A 59 15.53 -10.85 -2.63
CA THR A 59 16.35 -10.99 -3.85
C THR A 59 15.72 -11.92 -4.89
N THR A 60 15.09 -13.01 -4.44
CA THR A 60 14.40 -13.97 -5.30
C THR A 60 12.89 -13.72 -5.29
N VAL A 61 12.30 -13.51 -6.47
CA VAL A 61 10.85 -13.41 -6.68
C VAL A 61 10.35 -14.67 -7.35
N THR A 62 9.24 -15.24 -6.86
CA THR A 62 8.59 -16.41 -7.48
C THR A 62 7.19 -16.07 -7.98
N THR A 63 6.77 -16.73 -9.06
CA THR A 63 5.45 -16.54 -9.67
C THR A 63 4.31 -16.97 -8.76
N GLY A 64 3.17 -16.29 -8.88
CA GLY A 64 1.94 -16.61 -8.18
C GLY A 64 0.98 -15.42 -8.15
N ILE A 65 -0.16 -15.58 -7.48
CA ILE A 65 -1.14 -14.51 -7.26
C ILE A 65 -0.53 -13.47 -6.30
N ALA A 66 -0.68 -12.19 -6.63
CA ALA A 66 -0.12 -11.07 -5.87
C ALA A 66 -1.21 -10.04 -5.51
N ASN A 67 -2.24 -10.51 -4.81
CA ASN A 67 -3.32 -9.67 -4.29
C ASN A 67 -2.93 -9.12 -2.91
N ALA A 68 -3.38 -7.91 -2.59
CA ALA A 68 -3.28 -7.34 -1.26
C ALA A 68 -4.54 -6.53 -0.94
N SER A 69 -4.87 -6.40 0.34
CA SER A 69 -6.00 -5.63 0.84
C SER A 69 -5.54 -4.67 1.93
N ALA A 70 -6.03 -3.44 1.91
CA ALA A 70 -5.78 -2.45 2.94
C ALA A 70 -7.02 -1.58 3.17
N THR A 71 -7.14 -1.04 4.38
CA THR A 71 -8.21 -0.11 4.76
C THR A 71 -7.64 1.30 4.82
N LEU A 72 -8.33 2.25 4.19
CA LEU A 72 -8.04 3.67 4.30
C LEU A 72 -9.05 4.33 5.25
N SER A 73 -8.56 4.82 6.38
CA SER A 73 -9.37 5.55 7.37
C SER A 73 -9.17 7.05 7.23
N LEU A 74 -10.24 7.78 6.90
CA LEU A 74 -10.24 9.24 6.84
C LEU A 74 -10.80 9.82 8.13
N THR A 75 -10.11 10.82 8.66
CA THR A 75 -10.58 11.61 9.81
C THR A 75 -10.60 13.09 9.41
N TYR A 76 -11.60 13.80 9.89
CA TYR A 76 -11.74 15.25 9.73
C TYR A 76 -11.48 15.90 11.08
N GLN A 77 -10.71 17.00 11.09
CA GLN A 77 -10.31 17.75 12.27
C GLN A 77 -10.57 19.23 12.04
#